data_AF-A0A961PZL5-F1
#
_entry.id   AF-A0A961PZL5-F1
#
_cell.length_a   1.000
_cell.length_b   1.000
_cell.length_c   1.000
_cell.angle_alpha   90.00
_cell.angle_beta   90.00
_cell.angle_gamma   90.00
#
_symmetry.space_group_name_H-M   'P 1'
#
loop_
_entity.id
_entity.type
_entity.pdbx_description
1 polymer ?
#
loop_
_entity_poly.entity_id
_entity_poly.type
_entity_poly.pdbx_seq_one_letter_code
_entity_poly.pdbx_strand_id
1 'polypeptide(L)'
;MESGLAPQVAGSGGKYNGSAWRARFLRAPKVALKLAERSDFVPLAELASVKLGLKTGADDFFFLERLPDDEEEGRLVTQRGVVVVKGQGGWRGQVALADLRPAILNPHKLFVGDARCMTVPKAARHFYLYPRPGKLRYGLPEYVRLGELHGTHQGKLVRSNGSEEGWYTQVRSLVTSRWVLPYNSAYDYGAWANPEGHVLNGRFVGADPLDDDLSDLLGAVLNSTYAATGRLIEGVATGVEGAFDVGPPAARKIMVPDIRRIDATGRASVEAVLREIFDADVMPAAPRRDASVPPLRNKLDMALLVALAGC
;
A
#
# COMPACT_ATOMS: atom_id res chain seq x y z
N MET A 1 27.43 -14.19 66.86
CA MET A 1 27.08 -12.81 67.26
C MET A 1 27.20 -11.95 66.03
N GLU A 2 26.07 -11.41 65.60
CA GLU A 2 26.00 -10.34 64.62
C GLU A 2 26.77 -9.10 65.09
N SER A 3 27.17 -8.32 64.08
CA SER A 3 27.26 -6.86 64.01
C SER A 3 28.65 -6.50 63.46
N GLY A 4 28.80 -5.87 62.30
CA GLY A 4 27.87 -5.01 61.60
C GLY A 4 28.64 -3.73 61.29
N LEU A 5 28.78 -3.40 60.02
CA LEU A 5 29.06 -2.06 59.51
C LEU A 5 28.77 -2.05 58.01
N ALA A 6 27.56 -1.62 57.67
CA ALA A 6 27.33 -0.84 56.46
C ALA A 6 27.99 0.55 56.65
N PRO A 7 28.12 1.44 55.65
CA PRO A 7 27.60 1.39 54.28
C PRO A 7 28.64 1.81 53.21
N GLN A 8 28.36 1.55 51.93
CA GLN A 8 28.89 2.42 50.86
C GLN A 8 27.85 2.62 49.77
N VAL A 9 27.39 3.86 49.66
CA VAL A 9 26.86 4.45 48.42
C VAL A 9 27.99 5.30 47.85
N ALA A 10 28.46 4.96 46.64
CA ALA A 10 29.15 5.90 45.76
C ALA A 10 28.92 5.44 44.31
N GLY A 11 28.16 6.24 43.57
CA GLY A 11 27.97 6.03 42.14
C GLY A 11 29.19 6.45 41.35
N SER A 12 29.55 5.66 40.34
CA SER A 12 30.06 6.16 39.05
C SER A 12 30.17 5.00 38.07
N GLY A 13 29.83 5.28 36.82
CA GLY A 13 29.96 4.34 35.70
C GLY A 13 28.61 3.84 35.23
N GLY A 14 27.96 4.63 34.37
CA GLY A 14 26.86 4.17 33.53
C GLY A 14 27.30 2.94 32.76
N LYS A 15 27.01 1.77 33.32
CA LYS A 15 27.21 0.48 32.66
C LYS A 15 26.09 0.32 31.66
N TYR A 16 26.48 0.07 30.42
CA TYR A 16 25.61 -0.43 29.37
C TYR A 16 24.76 -1.58 29.93
N ASN A 17 23.48 -1.29 30.18
CA ASN A 17 22.53 -2.28 30.64
C ASN A 17 22.04 -2.99 29.38
N GLY A 18 22.80 -3.99 28.95
CA GLY A 18 22.59 -4.76 27.73
C GLY A 18 21.24 -5.45 27.73
N SER A 19 20.20 -4.75 27.31
CA SER A 19 18.98 -5.36 26.81
C SER A 19 19.30 -5.87 25.40
N ALA A 20 19.62 -7.17 25.32
CA ALA A 20 19.77 -7.83 24.04
C ALA A 20 18.52 -7.58 23.20
N TRP A 21 18.74 -7.15 21.95
CA TRP A 21 17.78 -6.97 20.85
C TRP A 21 16.82 -8.18 20.64
N ARG A 22 17.03 -9.29 21.35
CA ARG A 22 16.50 -10.62 21.03
C ARG A 22 15.42 -11.19 21.95
N ALA A 23 14.88 -10.45 22.92
CA ALA A 23 13.87 -11.05 23.82
C ALA A 23 12.44 -10.53 23.64
N ARG A 24 12.23 -9.25 23.28
CA ARG A 24 10.87 -8.68 23.21
C ARG A 24 10.17 -9.00 21.88
N PHE A 25 10.87 -8.88 20.76
CA PHE A 25 10.33 -9.13 19.41
C PHE A 25 10.42 -10.59 18.95
N LEU A 26 11.31 -11.40 19.54
CA LEU A 26 11.32 -12.87 19.35
C LEU A 26 10.30 -13.61 20.24
N ARG A 27 9.64 -12.92 21.20
CA ARG A 27 8.47 -13.42 21.94
C ARG A 27 7.14 -13.05 21.26
N ALA A 28 7.13 -12.05 20.38
CA ALA A 28 5.98 -11.62 19.58
C ALA A 28 5.41 -12.68 18.60
N PRO A 29 6.18 -13.66 18.06
CA PRO A 29 5.60 -14.73 17.24
C PRO A 29 4.54 -15.53 17.98
N LYS A 30 4.65 -15.72 19.30
CA LYS A 30 3.70 -16.56 20.04
C LYS A 30 2.30 -15.95 20.12
N VAL A 31 2.18 -14.63 20.29
CA VAL A 31 0.86 -13.98 20.29
C VAL A 31 0.29 -13.93 18.88
N ALA A 32 1.13 -13.63 17.91
CA ALA A 32 0.81 -13.64 16.48
C ALA A 32 0.25 -14.99 16.02
N LEU A 33 0.94 -16.09 16.35
CA LEU A 33 0.52 -17.45 16.04
C LEU A 33 -0.75 -17.85 16.82
N LYS A 34 -0.84 -17.50 18.10
CA LYS A 34 -2.06 -17.75 18.89
C LYS A 34 -3.29 -17.04 18.33
N LEU A 35 -3.14 -15.81 17.83
CA LEU A 35 -4.23 -15.08 17.17
C LEU A 35 -4.61 -15.78 15.85
N ALA A 36 -3.62 -16.22 15.07
CA ALA A 36 -3.83 -16.97 13.84
C ALA A 36 -4.53 -18.33 14.06
N GLU A 37 -4.42 -18.91 15.26
CA GLU A 37 -5.09 -20.17 15.65
C GLU A 37 -6.52 -19.98 16.17
N ARG A 38 -6.99 -18.75 16.37
CA ARG A 38 -8.36 -18.52 16.87
C ARG A 38 -9.39 -18.85 15.79
N SER A 39 -10.51 -19.42 16.21
CA SER A 39 -11.65 -19.77 15.34
C SER A 39 -12.44 -18.56 14.81
N ASP A 40 -12.21 -17.37 15.35
CA ASP A 40 -12.82 -16.11 14.90
C ASP A 40 -11.86 -15.28 14.02
N PHE A 41 -10.78 -15.92 13.55
CA PHE A 41 -9.87 -15.38 12.54
C PHE A 41 -9.93 -16.24 11.29
N VAL A 42 -9.85 -15.60 10.13
CA VAL A 42 -9.86 -16.26 8.82
C VAL A 42 -8.74 -15.72 7.92
N PRO A 43 -8.27 -16.50 6.94
CA PRO A 43 -7.36 -16.00 5.92
C PRO A 43 -8.00 -14.85 5.15
N LEU A 44 -7.21 -13.82 4.82
CA LEU A 44 -7.68 -12.69 4.01
C LEU A 44 -8.36 -13.11 2.69
N ALA A 45 -7.94 -14.24 2.10
CA ALA A 45 -8.55 -14.78 0.89
C ALA A 45 -10.04 -15.16 1.03
N GLU A 46 -10.54 -15.37 2.25
CA GLU A 46 -11.97 -15.61 2.51
C GLU A 46 -12.80 -14.34 2.54
N LEU A 47 -12.16 -13.17 2.70
CA LEU A 47 -12.82 -11.87 2.80
C LEU A 47 -12.58 -10.99 1.57
N ALA A 48 -11.47 -11.22 0.86
CA ALA A 48 -11.05 -10.37 -0.24
C ALA A 48 -10.37 -11.13 -1.39
N SER A 49 -10.65 -10.71 -2.61
CA SER A 49 -9.86 -11.03 -3.79
C SER A 49 -8.54 -10.25 -3.76
N VAL A 50 -7.42 -10.97 -3.68
CA VAL A 50 -6.07 -10.38 -3.62
C VAL A 50 -5.35 -10.45 -4.97
N LYS A 51 -4.93 -9.29 -5.50
CA LYS A 51 -4.29 -9.13 -6.81
C LYS A 51 -2.96 -8.38 -6.71
N LEU A 52 -1.98 -8.73 -7.54
CA LEU A 52 -0.75 -7.94 -7.68
C LEU A 52 -1.01 -6.78 -8.64
N GLY A 53 -0.51 -5.59 -8.36
CA GLY A 53 -0.55 -4.49 -9.32
C GLY A 53 0.24 -4.79 -10.61
N LEU A 54 0.09 -3.93 -11.61
CA LEU A 54 0.62 -4.16 -12.94
C LEU A 54 2.15 -4.24 -12.97
N LYS A 55 2.65 -5.36 -13.47
CA LYS A 55 4.04 -5.52 -13.88
C LYS A 55 4.11 -5.34 -15.39
N THR A 56 4.60 -4.18 -15.82
CA THR A 56 4.71 -3.84 -17.25
C THR A 56 6.00 -4.37 -17.87
N GLY A 57 7.04 -4.53 -17.05
CA GLY A 57 8.40 -4.85 -17.51
C GLY A 57 9.16 -3.66 -18.07
N ALA A 58 8.52 -2.48 -18.13
CA ALA A 58 9.10 -1.22 -18.56
C ALA A 58 8.32 -0.06 -17.91
N ASP A 59 8.34 0.00 -16.57
CA ASP A 59 7.53 0.98 -15.83
C ASP A 59 7.85 2.43 -16.26
N ASP A 60 9.11 2.74 -16.59
CA ASP A 60 9.53 4.04 -17.11
C ASP A 60 8.83 4.44 -18.43
N PHE A 61 8.37 3.47 -19.22
CA PHE A 61 7.61 3.72 -20.45
C PHE A 61 6.11 3.82 -20.18
N PHE A 62 5.57 2.88 -19.42
CA PHE A 62 4.12 2.73 -19.22
C PHE A 62 3.54 3.64 -18.15
N PHE A 63 4.34 4.15 -17.22
CA PHE A 63 3.89 5.10 -16.21
C PHE A 63 4.48 6.49 -16.49
N LEU A 64 3.60 7.44 -16.76
CA LEU A 64 3.93 8.81 -17.11
C LEU A 64 3.70 9.72 -15.91
N GLU A 65 4.65 10.61 -15.64
CA GLU A 65 4.54 11.62 -14.59
C GLU A 65 3.82 12.85 -15.16
N ARG A 66 2.78 13.33 -14.46
CA ARG A 66 2.12 14.59 -14.81
C ARG A 66 3.08 15.74 -14.52
N LEU A 67 3.31 16.59 -15.51
CA LEU A 67 4.02 17.85 -15.31
C LEU A 67 3.03 18.96 -14.91
N PRO A 68 3.46 19.95 -14.12
CA PRO A 68 2.65 21.14 -13.87
C PRO A 68 2.36 21.87 -15.18
N ASP A 69 1.26 22.61 -15.19
CA ASP A 69 0.91 23.49 -16.30
C ASP A 69 1.80 24.73 -16.15
N ASP A 70 2.94 24.77 -16.85
CA ASP A 70 3.86 25.91 -16.80
C ASP A 70 3.17 27.11 -17.49
N GLU A 71 2.67 28.07 -16.71
CA GLU A 71 2.15 29.35 -17.24
C GLU A 71 3.30 30.29 -17.70
N GLU A 72 4.53 30.06 -17.25
CA GLU A 72 5.70 30.89 -17.60
C GLU A 72 6.64 30.22 -18.59
N GLU A 73 7.02 30.99 -19.61
CA GLU A 73 7.90 30.64 -20.75
C GLU A 73 7.32 29.73 -21.85
N GLY A 74 6.16 30.15 -22.38
CA GLY A 74 5.92 30.10 -23.83
C GLY A 74 5.83 28.72 -24.52
N ARG A 75 5.66 27.60 -23.79
CA ARG A 75 5.43 26.29 -24.41
C ARG A 75 4.42 25.45 -23.62
N LEU A 76 3.26 25.27 -24.28
CA LEU A 76 2.23 24.24 -24.05
C LEU A 76 1.18 24.53 -22.97
N VAL A 77 0.26 25.47 -23.24
CA VAL A 77 -1.03 25.56 -22.55
C VAL A 77 -1.76 24.21 -22.63
N THR A 78 -2.23 23.68 -21.51
CA THR A 78 -3.11 22.51 -21.49
C THR A 78 -4.41 22.83 -22.22
N GLN A 79 -4.56 22.32 -23.44
CA GLN A 79 -5.83 22.31 -24.13
C GLN A 79 -6.81 21.38 -23.40
N ARG A 80 -8.10 21.71 -23.44
CA ARG A 80 -9.15 20.90 -22.79
C ARG A 80 -9.03 19.43 -23.21
N GLY A 81 -8.81 18.53 -22.25
CA GLY A 81 -8.69 17.08 -22.51
C GLY A 81 -7.27 16.57 -22.82
N VAL A 82 -6.24 17.41 -22.73
CA VAL A 82 -4.83 17.07 -22.96
C VAL A 82 -4.00 17.43 -21.72
N VAL A 83 -2.97 16.66 -21.44
CA VAL A 83 -2.04 16.87 -20.32
C VAL A 83 -0.60 16.78 -20.81
N VAL A 84 0.28 17.59 -20.22
CA VAL A 84 1.73 17.49 -20.44
C VAL A 84 2.30 16.47 -19.45
N VAL A 85 3.04 15.50 -19.98
CA VAL A 85 3.59 14.40 -19.19
C VAL A 85 5.06 14.19 -19.48
N LYS A 86 5.76 13.62 -18.52
CA LYS A 86 7.12 13.11 -18.63
C LYS A 86 7.11 11.58 -18.68
N GLY A 87 7.82 11.00 -19.63
CA GLY A 87 7.96 9.55 -19.80
C GLY A 87 9.41 9.07 -19.83
N GLN A 88 9.60 7.91 -20.47
CA GLN A 88 10.90 7.24 -20.63
C GLN A 88 11.97 8.20 -21.19
N GLY A 89 13.19 8.11 -20.65
CA GLY A 89 14.31 8.92 -21.11
C GLY A 89 14.14 10.42 -20.86
N GLY A 90 13.18 10.83 -20.03
CA GLY A 90 12.88 12.23 -19.78
C GLY A 90 12.08 12.91 -20.89
N TRP A 91 11.53 12.13 -21.84
CA TRP A 91 10.65 12.67 -22.88
C TRP A 91 9.52 13.47 -22.27
N ARG A 92 9.20 14.61 -22.88
CA ARG A 92 8.10 15.50 -22.48
C ARG A 92 7.19 15.72 -23.67
N GLY A 93 5.89 15.54 -23.48
CA GLY A 93 4.94 15.78 -24.55
C GLY A 93 3.49 15.83 -24.08
N GLN A 94 2.64 16.30 -25.00
CA GLN A 94 1.20 16.34 -24.80
C GLN A 94 0.57 14.99 -25.13
N VAL A 95 -0.27 14.50 -24.21
CA VAL A 95 -1.04 13.27 -24.38
C VAL A 95 -2.50 13.54 -24.01
N ALA A 96 -3.44 12.96 -24.75
CA ALA A 96 -4.86 13.09 -24.42
C ALA A 96 -5.15 12.35 -23.11
N LEU A 97 -5.92 12.96 -22.21
CA LEU A 97 -6.34 12.32 -20.95
C LEU A 97 -7.14 11.02 -21.20
N ALA A 98 -7.84 10.93 -22.33
CA ALA A 98 -8.60 9.74 -22.71
C ALA A 98 -7.71 8.51 -22.99
N ASP A 99 -6.43 8.74 -23.32
CA ASP A 99 -5.41 7.71 -23.61
C ASP A 99 -4.56 7.39 -22.37
N LEU A 100 -5.01 7.85 -21.19
CA LEU A 100 -4.35 7.68 -19.90
C LEU A 100 -5.33 7.15 -18.85
N ARG A 101 -4.80 6.49 -17.82
CA ARG A 101 -5.53 6.14 -16.61
C ARG A 101 -4.77 6.64 -15.38
N PRO A 102 -5.42 7.28 -14.40
CA PRO A 102 -4.81 7.61 -13.11
C PRO A 102 -4.07 6.41 -12.52
N ALA A 103 -2.87 6.61 -11.97
CA ALA A 103 -2.07 5.51 -11.45
C ALA A 103 -1.27 5.87 -10.18
N ILE A 104 -0.90 4.83 -9.45
CA ILE A 104 -0.05 4.88 -8.25
C ILE A 104 1.20 4.02 -8.52
N LEU A 105 2.38 4.65 -8.44
CA LEU A 105 3.64 4.00 -8.80
C LEU A 105 4.46 3.53 -7.59
N ASN A 106 4.40 4.24 -6.46
CA ASN A 106 5.20 3.89 -5.30
C ASN A 106 4.55 4.32 -3.98
N PRO A 107 4.65 3.52 -2.91
CA PRO A 107 4.18 3.88 -1.58
C PRO A 107 4.72 5.23 -1.07
N HIS A 108 5.96 5.61 -1.41
CA HIS A 108 6.57 6.85 -0.92
C HIS A 108 5.92 8.12 -1.52
N LYS A 109 5.13 7.99 -2.59
CA LYS A 109 4.39 9.12 -3.19
C LYS A 109 3.08 9.41 -2.45
N LEU A 110 2.70 8.57 -1.49
CA LEU A 110 1.49 8.68 -0.67
C LEU A 110 1.80 9.24 0.73
N PHE A 111 2.90 9.99 0.86
CA PHE A 111 3.19 10.77 2.06
C PHE A 111 2.66 12.20 1.91
N VAL A 112 2.11 12.71 3.00
CA VAL A 112 1.75 14.11 3.23
C VAL A 112 2.56 14.57 4.45
N GLY A 113 3.60 15.36 4.21
CA GLY A 113 4.62 15.63 5.23
C GLY A 113 5.33 14.33 5.63
N ASP A 114 5.40 14.07 6.93
CA ASP A 114 6.04 12.87 7.50
C ASP A 114 5.07 11.69 7.70
N ALA A 115 3.78 11.86 7.39
CA ALA A 115 2.75 10.84 7.55
C ALA A 115 2.29 10.30 6.18
N ARG A 116 1.84 9.03 6.15
CA ARG A 116 1.15 8.49 4.97
C ARG A 116 -0.31 8.91 5.00
N CYS A 117 -0.84 9.35 3.86
CA CYS A 117 -2.28 9.59 3.75
C CYS A 117 -3.06 8.28 3.92
N MET A 118 -4.30 8.36 4.38
CA MET A 118 -5.20 7.19 4.43
C MET A 118 -5.80 6.92 3.06
N THR A 119 -6.12 7.99 2.33
CA THR A 119 -6.80 7.94 1.04
C THR A 119 -5.84 8.28 -0.08
N VAL A 120 -5.86 7.50 -1.16
CA VAL A 120 -5.12 7.85 -2.38
C VAL A 120 -5.64 9.19 -2.90
N PRO A 121 -4.76 10.19 -3.13
CA PRO A 121 -5.19 11.50 -3.60
C PRO A 121 -5.93 11.42 -4.93
N LYS A 122 -7.07 12.11 -5.01
CA LYS A 122 -7.91 12.18 -6.21
C LYS A 122 -7.13 12.67 -7.43
N ALA A 123 -6.33 13.74 -7.26
CA ALA A 123 -5.47 14.24 -8.31
C ALA A 123 -4.25 13.32 -8.49
N ALA A 124 -4.26 12.51 -9.54
CA ALA A 124 -3.17 11.60 -9.85
C ALA A 124 -1.93 12.36 -10.33
N ARG A 125 -0.79 12.09 -9.67
CA ARG A 125 0.54 12.57 -10.11
C ARG A 125 1.13 11.72 -11.24
N HIS A 126 0.66 10.48 -11.37
CA HIS A 126 1.12 9.55 -12.40
C HIS A 126 -0.07 9.01 -13.16
N PHE A 127 0.19 8.66 -14.42
CA PHE A 127 -0.75 8.02 -15.30
C PHE A 127 -0.16 6.71 -15.83
N TYR A 128 -1.00 5.71 -15.98
CA TYR A 128 -0.73 4.54 -16.78
C TYR A 128 -1.11 4.83 -18.24
N LEU A 129 -0.20 4.57 -19.17
CA LEU A 129 -0.43 4.68 -20.60
C LEU A 129 -1.47 3.65 -21.03
N TYR A 130 -2.61 4.14 -21.51
CA TYR A 130 -3.74 3.30 -21.92
C TYR A 130 -4.40 3.86 -23.19
N PRO A 131 -3.72 3.77 -24.35
CA PRO A 131 -4.20 4.36 -25.58
C PRO A 131 -5.50 3.72 -26.03
N ARG A 132 -6.43 4.54 -26.52
CA ARG A 132 -7.65 4.00 -27.13
C ARG A 132 -7.33 3.33 -28.47
N PRO A 133 -8.15 2.36 -28.90
CA PRO A 133 -8.05 1.75 -30.22
C PRO A 133 -8.00 2.79 -31.34
N GLY A 134 -7.22 2.48 -32.38
CA GLY A 134 -7.11 3.29 -33.59
C GLY A 134 -5.85 4.14 -33.67
N LYS A 135 -5.92 5.25 -34.42
CA LYS A 135 -4.75 6.08 -34.73
C LYS A 135 -4.27 6.84 -33.50
N LEU A 136 -3.00 6.66 -33.14
CA LEU A 136 -2.31 7.44 -32.12
C LEU A 136 -2.32 8.95 -32.46
N ARG A 137 -2.53 9.79 -31.45
CA ARG A 137 -2.65 11.25 -31.59
C ARG A 137 -1.69 11.98 -30.63
N TYR A 138 -1.53 13.28 -30.86
CA TYR A 138 -0.66 14.15 -30.07
C TYR A 138 0.78 13.62 -30.03
N GLY A 139 1.44 13.64 -28.87
CA GLY A 139 2.81 13.14 -28.70
C GLY A 139 2.94 11.62 -28.68
N LEU A 140 1.85 10.84 -28.66
CA LEU A 140 1.94 9.38 -28.56
C LEU A 140 2.70 8.68 -29.71
N PRO A 141 2.53 9.05 -31.00
CA PRO A 141 3.30 8.42 -32.08
C PRO A 141 4.81 8.61 -31.90
N GLU A 142 5.23 9.80 -31.46
CA GLU A 142 6.63 10.11 -31.17
C GLU A 142 7.12 9.30 -29.96
N TYR A 143 6.34 9.26 -28.89
CA TYR A 143 6.69 8.53 -27.67
C TYR A 143 6.81 7.02 -27.90
N VAL A 144 5.91 6.43 -28.69
CA VAL A 144 6.01 5.01 -29.08
C VAL A 144 7.28 4.75 -29.90
N ARG A 145 7.58 5.59 -30.88
CA ARG A 145 8.83 5.48 -31.67
C ARG A 145 10.07 5.60 -30.78
N LEU A 146 10.05 6.48 -29.79
CA LEU A 146 11.12 6.59 -28.79
C LEU A 146 11.28 5.26 -28.03
N GLY A 147 10.18 4.66 -27.56
CA GLY A 147 10.22 3.35 -26.93
C GLY A 147 10.73 2.23 -27.85
N GLU A 148 10.49 2.34 -29.16
CA GLU A 148 11.05 1.42 -30.15
C GLU A 148 12.57 1.58 -30.29
N LEU A 149 13.06 2.82 -30.39
CA LEU A 149 14.48 3.15 -30.45
C LEU A 149 15.24 2.71 -29.19
N HIS A 150 14.61 2.82 -28.01
CA HIS A 150 15.17 2.35 -26.74
C HIS A 150 15.06 0.83 -26.55
N GLY A 151 14.46 0.09 -27.49
CA GLY A 151 14.28 -1.36 -27.37
C GLY A 151 13.24 -1.78 -26.32
N THR A 152 12.39 -0.88 -25.84
CA THR A 152 11.35 -1.17 -24.83
C THR A 152 10.41 -2.29 -25.28
N HIS A 153 9.97 -2.22 -26.55
CA HIS A 153 9.18 -3.26 -27.23
C HIS A 153 9.87 -4.63 -27.31
N GLN A 154 11.18 -4.71 -27.02
CA GLN A 154 11.94 -5.96 -27.06
C GLN A 154 11.95 -6.70 -25.73
N GLY A 155 11.54 -6.04 -24.64
CA GLY A 155 11.45 -6.64 -23.32
C GLY A 155 10.53 -7.85 -23.31
N LYS A 156 10.99 -8.96 -22.72
CA LYS A 156 10.25 -10.24 -22.68
C LYS A 156 8.81 -10.06 -22.18
N LEU A 157 8.64 -9.35 -21.07
CA LEU A 157 7.33 -9.12 -20.45
C LEU A 157 6.45 -8.15 -21.26
N VAL A 158 7.06 -7.11 -21.84
CA VAL A 158 6.37 -6.15 -22.72
C VAL A 158 5.79 -6.87 -23.93
N ARG A 159 6.59 -7.71 -24.60
CA ARG A 159 6.15 -8.54 -25.74
C ARG A 159 5.05 -9.52 -25.36
N SER A 160 5.23 -10.25 -24.26
CA SER A 160 4.25 -11.28 -23.86
C SER A 160 2.89 -10.69 -23.46
N ASN A 161 2.86 -9.41 -23.10
CA ASN A 161 1.65 -8.71 -22.68
C ASN A 161 1.14 -7.73 -23.74
N GLY A 162 1.83 -7.53 -24.86
CA GLY A 162 1.42 -6.59 -25.90
C GLY A 162 0.11 -7.02 -26.55
N SER A 163 -0.73 -6.05 -26.95
CA SER A 163 -1.93 -6.31 -27.72
C SER A 163 -1.64 -6.39 -29.21
N GLU A 164 -2.61 -6.87 -29.99
CA GLU A 164 -2.53 -6.88 -31.46
C GLU A 164 -2.51 -5.47 -32.06
N GLU A 165 -3.06 -4.47 -31.34
CA GLU A 165 -3.07 -3.07 -31.78
C GLU A 165 -1.68 -2.41 -31.65
N GLY A 166 -0.82 -2.95 -30.79
CA GLY A 166 0.52 -2.45 -30.57
C GLY A 166 1.13 -2.91 -29.25
N TRP A 167 2.46 -3.07 -29.23
CA TRP A 167 3.21 -3.49 -28.05
C TRP A 167 3.05 -2.53 -26.85
N TYR A 168 2.74 -1.26 -27.13
CA TYR A 168 2.52 -0.19 -26.16
C TYR A 168 1.14 -0.24 -25.49
N THR A 169 0.27 -1.17 -25.88
CA THR A 169 -1.00 -1.47 -25.21
C THR A 169 -0.88 -2.84 -24.57
N GLN A 170 -1.14 -2.96 -23.26
CA GLN A 170 -1.01 -4.22 -22.55
C GLN A 170 -2.36 -4.93 -22.42
N VAL A 171 -2.42 -6.24 -22.68
CA VAL A 171 -3.65 -7.06 -22.61
C VAL A 171 -4.07 -7.45 -21.19
N ARG A 172 -3.21 -7.20 -20.20
CA ARG A 172 -3.53 -7.53 -18.80
C ARG A 172 -4.64 -6.62 -18.28
N SER A 173 -5.56 -7.21 -17.53
CA SER A 173 -6.58 -6.44 -16.81
C SER A 173 -5.93 -5.43 -15.87
N LEU A 174 -6.44 -4.20 -15.90
CA LEU A 174 -6.04 -3.17 -14.95
C LEU A 174 -6.37 -3.62 -13.53
N VAL A 175 -5.50 -3.27 -12.60
CA VAL A 175 -5.71 -3.55 -11.18
C VAL A 175 -5.95 -2.22 -10.50
N THR A 176 -7.20 -2.00 -10.06
CA THR A 176 -7.70 -0.73 -9.51
C THR A 176 -8.38 -0.98 -8.16
N SER A 177 -7.84 -1.91 -7.38
CA SER A 177 -8.52 -2.44 -6.20
C SER A 177 -8.84 -1.38 -5.16
N ARG A 178 -9.94 -1.57 -4.42
CA ARG A 178 -10.46 -0.61 -3.44
C ARG A 178 -9.50 -0.39 -2.26
N TRP A 179 -8.87 -1.47 -1.78
CA TRP A 179 -7.83 -1.40 -0.76
C TRP A 179 -6.47 -1.73 -1.33
N VAL A 180 -5.46 -0.97 -0.93
CA VAL A 180 -4.13 -1.02 -1.52
C VAL A 180 -3.10 -1.23 -0.42
N LEU A 181 -2.44 -2.39 -0.44
CA LEU A 181 -1.33 -2.71 0.45
C LEU A 181 0.01 -2.47 -0.26
N PRO A 182 1.06 -2.00 0.43
CA PRO A 182 2.40 -2.01 -0.13
C PRO A 182 2.87 -3.46 -0.33
N TYR A 183 3.48 -3.78 -1.48
CA TYR A 183 4.11 -5.09 -1.72
C TYR A 183 5.32 -5.28 -0.82
N ASN A 184 6.15 -4.25 -0.69
CA ASN A 184 7.28 -4.22 0.24
C ASN A 184 7.01 -3.16 1.31
N SER A 185 7.14 -3.55 2.57
CA SER A 185 6.93 -2.67 3.71
C SER A 185 8.03 -2.90 4.75
N ALA A 186 8.57 -1.80 5.28
CA ALA A 186 9.34 -1.85 6.51
C ALA A 186 8.39 -1.82 7.71
N TYR A 187 8.21 -0.66 8.35
CA TYR A 187 7.33 -0.50 9.51
C TYR A 187 5.91 0.00 9.17
N ASP A 188 5.54 -0.02 7.88
CA ASP A 188 4.29 0.54 7.38
C ASP A 188 3.40 -0.57 6.81
N TYR A 189 2.48 -1.07 7.64
CA TYR A 189 1.70 -2.27 7.35
C TYR A 189 0.25 -2.01 6.92
N GLY A 190 -0.20 -0.74 6.93
CA GLY A 190 -1.57 -0.37 6.61
C GLY A 190 -1.94 -0.52 5.13
N ALA A 191 -3.18 -0.16 4.83
CA ALA A 191 -3.75 -0.22 3.50
C ALA A 191 -4.43 1.11 3.14
N TRP A 192 -4.06 1.68 1.99
CA TRP A 192 -4.72 2.88 1.48
C TRP A 192 -6.10 2.56 0.93
N ALA A 193 -7.04 3.49 1.11
CA ALA A 193 -8.28 3.50 0.35
C ALA A 193 -8.04 4.11 -1.04
N ASN A 194 -8.54 3.45 -2.09
CA ASN A 194 -8.42 3.89 -3.48
C ASN A 194 -9.80 4.13 -4.10
N PRO A 195 -10.55 5.15 -3.63
CA PRO A 195 -11.96 5.34 -4.01
C PRO A 195 -12.13 5.70 -5.50
N GLU A 196 -11.13 6.32 -6.10
CA GLU A 196 -11.15 6.74 -7.51
C GLU A 196 -10.66 5.64 -8.46
N GLY A 197 -10.27 4.47 -7.94
CA GLY A 197 -9.84 3.33 -8.74
C GLY A 197 -8.57 3.59 -9.55
N HIS A 198 -7.57 4.26 -8.96
CA HIS A 198 -6.28 4.46 -9.62
C HIS A 198 -5.61 3.12 -9.88
N VAL A 199 -4.96 3.00 -11.04
CA VAL A 199 -4.21 1.81 -11.46
C VAL A 199 -3.01 1.59 -10.54
N LEU A 200 -2.90 0.39 -10.00
CA LEU A 200 -1.81 -0.01 -9.11
C LEU A 200 -0.65 -0.56 -9.94
N ASN A 201 0.57 -0.08 -9.71
CA ASN A 201 1.76 -0.75 -10.23
C ASN A 201 2.15 -1.98 -9.38
N GLY A 202 3.12 -2.74 -9.87
CA GLY A 202 3.61 -3.97 -9.22
C GLY A 202 4.27 -3.79 -7.85
N ARG A 203 4.37 -2.57 -7.31
CA ARG A 203 4.80 -2.29 -5.93
C ARG A 203 3.64 -2.32 -4.93
N PHE A 204 2.44 -2.62 -5.39
CA PHE A 204 1.25 -2.75 -4.55
C PHE A 204 0.58 -4.11 -4.72
N VAL A 205 -0.13 -4.50 -3.67
CA VAL A 205 -1.08 -5.60 -3.66
C VAL A 205 -2.46 -5.02 -3.42
N GLY A 206 -3.38 -5.25 -4.35
CA GLY A 206 -4.78 -4.86 -4.23
C GLY A 206 -5.59 -5.90 -3.47
N ALA A 207 -6.54 -5.44 -2.66
CA ALA A 207 -7.56 -6.24 -2.01
C ALA A 207 -8.94 -5.65 -2.32
N ASP A 208 -9.78 -6.44 -2.98
CA ASP A 208 -11.18 -6.12 -3.24
C ASP A 208 -12.05 -7.00 -2.35
N PRO A 209 -13.03 -6.46 -1.62
CA PRO A 209 -13.91 -7.28 -0.78
C PRO A 209 -14.68 -8.30 -1.64
N LEU A 210 -14.95 -9.47 -1.08
CA LEU A 210 -15.86 -10.44 -1.71
C LEU A 210 -17.34 -10.05 -1.50
N ASP A 211 -17.61 -9.30 -0.44
CA ASP A 211 -18.90 -8.70 -0.12
C ASP A 211 -18.70 -7.19 0.02
N ASP A 212 -19.23 -6.43 -0.94
CA ASP A 212 -19.07 -4.97 -1.00
C ASP A 212 -19.63 -4.27 0.25
N ASP A 213 -20.65 -4.86 0.90
CA ASP A 213 -21.22 -4.31 2.13
C ASP A 213 -20.23 -4.38 3.30
N LEU A 214 -19.22 -5.25 3.24
CA LEU A 214 -18.18 -5.40 4.25
C LEU A 214 -16.90 -4.63 3.93
N SER A 215 -16.90 -3.83 2.85
CA SER A 215 -15.68 -3.17 2.39
C SER A 215 -15.02 -2.26 3.44
N ASP A 216 -15.82 -1.54 4.22
CA ASP A 216 -15.27 -0.62 5.22
C ASP A 216 -14.72 -1.40 6.42
N LEU A 217 -15.39 -2.48 6.84
CA LEU A 217 -14.85 -3.41 7.84
C LEU A 217 -13.55 -4.08 7.38
N LEU A 218 -13.46 -4.46 6.09
CA LEU A 218 -12.22 -4.95 5.50
C LEU A 218 -11.11 -3.90 5.61
N GLY A 219 -11.40 -2.63 5.28
CA GLY A 219 -10.47 -1.52 5.43
C GLY A 219 -9.96 -1.30 6.85
N ALA A 220 -10.88 -1.35 7.81
CA ALA A 220 -10.58 -1.29 9.23
C ALA A 220 -9.64 -2.43 9.64
N VAL A 221 -9.95 -3.65 9.25
CA VAL A 221 -9.12 -4.82 9.55
C VAL A 221 -7.74 -4.72 8.92
N LEU A 222 -7.63 -4.33 7.64
CA LEU A 222 -6.34 -4.18 6.94
C LEU A 222 -5.44 -3.11 7.57
N ASN A 223 -6.02 -2.14 8.27
CA ASN A 223 -5.28 -1.09 8.98
C ASN A 223 -5.07 -1.38 10.48
N SER A 224 -5.57 -2.51 10.99
CA SER A 224 -5.40 -2.95 12.38
C SER A 224 -4.02 -3.56 12.66
N THR A 225 -3.72 -3.78 13.94
CA THR A 225 -2.52 -4.51 14.40
C THR A 225 -2.62 -6.00 14.09
N TYR A 226 -3.84 -6.54 13.94
CA TYR A 226 -4.05 -7.94 13.55
C TYR A 226 -3.49 -8.21 12.14
N ALA A 227 -3.87 -7.38 11.16
CA ALA A 227 -3.33 -7.49 9.80
C ALA A 227 -1.82 -7.22 9.77
N ALA A 228 -1.34 -6.21 10.49
CA ALA A 228 0.09 -5.92 10.58
C ALA A 228 0.90 -7.12 11.12
N THR A 229 0.35 -7.82 12.11
CA THR A 229 0.97 -9.01 12.69
C THR A 229 0.97 -10.18 11.70
N GLY A 230 -0.14 -10.44 11.00
CA GLY A 230 -0.18 -11.47 9.97
C GLY A 230 0.81 -11.20 8.82
N ARG A 231 1.02 -9.93 8.45
CA ARG A 231 2.06 -9.55 7.48
C ARG A 231 3.48 -9.89 7.94
N LEU A 232 3.76 -9.77 9.24
CA LEU A 232 5.05 -10.14 9.82
C LEU A 232 5.28 -11.66 9.87
N ILE A 233 4.21 -12.45 9.97
CA ILE A 233 4.28 -13.92 9.94
C ILE A 233 4.50 -14.41 8.51
N GLU A 234 3.70 -13.91 7.57
CA GLU A 234 3.65 -14.43 6.19
C GLU A 234 4.67 -13.77 5.25
N GLY A 235 5.21 -12.61 5.63
CA GLY A 235 6.13 -11.84 4.82
C GLY A 235 7.52 -12.47 4.71
N VAL A 236 8.17 -12.26 3.57
CA VAL A 236 9.54 -12.72 3.30
C VAL A 236 10.52 -11.57 3.55
N ALA A 237 11.51 -11.78 4.43
CA ALA A 237 12.53 -10.77 4.70
C ALA A 237 13.42 -10.52 3.47
N THR A 238 13.70 -9.26 3.15
CA THR A 238 14.45 -8.87 1.93
C THR A 238 15.93 -8.56 2.15
N GLY A 239 16.47 -8.89 3.33
CA GLY A 239 17.87 -8.64 3.69
C GLY A 239 18.18 -7.22 4.16
N VAL A 240 17.24 -6.27 3.98
CA VAL A 240 17.24 -4.97 4.68
C VAL A 240 16.47 -5.14 5.99
N GLU A 241 17.04 -4.66 7.09
CA GLU A 241 16.44 -4.84 8.41
C GLU A 241 15.02 -4.26 8.47
N GLY A 242 14.08 -5.09 8.90
CA GLY A 242 12.68 -4.73 9.06
C GLY A 242 11.88 -4.65 7.77
N ALA A 243 12.47 -4.88 6.59
CA ALA A 243 11.77 -4.86 5.31
C ALA A 243 11.26 -6.26 4.91
N PHE A 244 9.97 -6.34 4.58
CA PHE A 244 9.28 -7.57 4.21
C PHE A 244 8.56 -7.42 2.88
N ASP A 245 8.70 -8.43 2.03
CA ASP A 245 7.87 -8.63 0.86
C ASP A 245 6.63 -9.45 1.22
N VAL A 246 5.46 -8.88 0.91
CA VAL A 246 4.15 -9.51 1.08
C VAL A 246 3.44 -9.49 -0.27
N GLY A 247 3.79 -10.45 -1.13
CA GLY A 247 3.09 -10.66 -2.41
C GLY A 247 1.72 -11.33 -2.24
N PRO A 248 0.91 -11.49 -3.31
CA PRO A 248 -0.43 -12.05 -3.21
C PRO A 248 -0.52 -13.43 -2.54
N PRO A 249 0.39 -14.40 -2.78
CA PRO A 249 0.33 -15.68 -2.10
C PRO A 249 0.47 -15.58 -0.58
N ALA A 250 1.31 -14.67 -0.09
CA ALA A 250 1.49 -14.40 1.34
C ALA A 250 0.30 -13.59 1.88
N ALA A 251 -0.11 -12.54 1.17
CA ALA A 251 -1.23 -11.68 1.55
C ALA A 251 -2.53 -12.49 1.76
N ARG A 252 -2.81 -13.48 0.90
CA ARG A 252 -3.98 -14.37 1.01
C ARG A 252 -4.03 -15.18 2.31
N LYS A 253 -2.87 -15.45 2.93
CA LYS A 253 -2.73 -16.26 4.13
C LYS A 253 -2.74 -15.45 5.42
N ILE A 254 -2.70 -14.11 5.33
CA ILE A 254 -2.76 -13.24 6.51
C ILE A 254 -4.05 -13.55 7.26
N MET A 255 -3.91 -14.07 8.47
CA MET A 255 -5.04 -14.32 9.37
C MET A 255 -5.52 -13.00 9.96
N VAL A 256 -6.81 -12.72 9.81
CA VAL A 256 -7.45 -11.49 10.27
C VAL A 256 -8.78 -11.80 10.97
N PRO A 257 -9.29 -10.90 11.83
CA PRO A 257 -10.65 -10.98 12.36
C PRO A 257 -11.69 -11.33 11.29
N ASP A 258 -12.56 -12.31 11.58
CA ASP A 258 -13.69 -12.61 10.70
C ASP A 258 -14.78 -11.55 10.84
N ILE A 259 -14.69 -10.52 9.99
CA ILE A 259 -15.62 -9.39 9.95
C ILE A 259 -17.07 -9.78 9.64
N ARG A 260 -17.31 -10.99 9.11
CA ARG A 260 -18.67 -11.48 8.84
C ARG A 260 -19.42 -11.81 10.12
N ARG A 261 -18.70 -12.01 11.22
CA ARG A 261 -19.27 -12.32 12.54
C ARG A 261 -19.75 -11.07 13.27
N ILE A 262 -19.26 -9.89 12.89
CA ILE A 262 -19.53 -8.63 13.58
C ILE A 262 -20.99 -8.22 13.37
N ASP A 263 -21.71 -7.99 14.47
CA ASP A 263 -23.10 -7.52 14.44
C ASP A 263 -23.24 -6.04 14.04
N ALA A 264 -24.47 -5.54 13.92
CA ALA A 264 -24.72 -4.17 13.49
C ALA A 264 -24.14 -3.12 14.47
N THR A 265 -24.14 -3.40 15.77
CA THR A 265 -23.62 -2.48 16.80
C THR A 265 -22.10 -2.41 16.75
N GLY A 266 -21.44 -3.56 16.69
CA GLY A 266 -20.00 -3.68 16.50
C GLY A 266 -19.55 -3.04 15.18
N ARG A 267 -20.30 -3.27 14.10
CA ARG A 267 -20.05 -2.65 12.79
C ARG A 267 -20.07 -1.13 12.88
N ALA A 268 -21.12 -0.56 13.47
CA ALA A 268 -21.23 0.90 13.64
C ALA A 268 -20.07 1.47 14.47
N SER A 269 -19.62 0.74 15.50
CA SER A 269 -18.46 1.15 16.32
C SER A 269 -17.15 1.16 15.53
N VAL A 270 -16.89 0.11 14.76
CA VAL A 270 -15.67 0.00 13.92
C VAL A 270 -15.68 1.06 12.82
N GLU A 271 -16.80 1.23 12.12
CA GLU A 271 -16.95 2.24 11.06
C GLU A 271 -16.82 3.67 11.59
N ALA A 272 -17.26 3.95 12.82
CA ALA A 272 -17.05 5.26 13.44
C ALA A 272 -15.55 5.57 13.61
N VAL A 273 -14.75 4.60 14.08
CA VAL A 273 -13.30 4.79 14.21
C VAL A 273 -12.63 4.90 12.84
N LEU A 274 -13.06 4.10 11.86
CA LEU A 274 -12.54 4.22 10.49
C LEU A 274 -12.84 5.60 9.89
N ARG A 275 -14.01 6.18 10.17
CA ARG A 275 -14.36 7.54 9.77
C ARG A 275 -13.43 8.57 10.41
N GLU A 276 -13.09 8.44 11.70
CA GLU A 276 -12.07 9.30 12.33
C GLU A 276 -10.72 9.22 11.60
N ILE A 277 -10.32 8.02 11.15
CA ILE A 277 -9.06 7.82 10.40
C ILE A 277 -9.13 8.49 9.03
N PHE A 278 -10.28 8.40 8.34
CA PHE A 278 -10.51 9.08 7.08
C PHE A 278 -10.51 10.61 7.23
N ASP A 279 -11.19 11.14 8.26
CA ASP A 279 -11.26 12.57 8.54
C ASP A 279 -9.88 13.16 8.86
N ALA A 280 -9.03 12.39 9.54
CA ALA A 280 -7.63 12.75 9.78
C ALA A 280 -6.75 12.61 8.53
N ASP A 281 -7.20 11.86 7.52
CA ASP A 281 -6.46 11.40 6.33
C ASP A 281 -5.04 10.92 6.65
N VAL A 282 -4.89 10.15 7.73
CA VAL A 282 -3.60 9.59 8.14
C VAL A 282 -3.72 8.10 8.33
N MET A 283 -2.89 7.35 7.61
CA MET A 283 -2.78 5.91 7.80
C MET A 283 -2.30 5.62 9.24
N PRO A 284 -3.00 4.73 10.00
CA PRO A 284 -2.60 4.43 11.36
C PRO A 284 -1.19 3.83 11.42
N ALA A 285 -0.23 4.59 11.95
CA ALA A 285 1.15 4.16 12.08
C ALA A 285 1.28 2.88 12.93
N ALA A 286 2.29 2.07 12.65
CA ALA A 286 2.58 0.89 13.48
C ALA A 286 2.93 1.29 14.93
N PRO A 287 2.82 0.35 15.89
CA PRO A 287 3.32 0.58 17.24
C PRO A 287 4.77 1.07 17.26
N ARG A 288 5.06 2.02 18.14
CA ARG A 288 6.38 2.66 18.25
C ARG A 288 7.38 1.76 18.97
N ARG A 289 8.67 2.10 18.86
CA ARG A 289 9.78 1.35 19.50
C ARG A 289 9.70 1.29 21.03
N ASP A 290 9.07 2.29 21.65
CA ASP A 290 8.80 2.34 23.09
C ASP A 290 7.56 1.50 23.49
N ALA A 291 6.96 0.80 22.54
CA ALA A 291 5.72 0.04 22.63
C ALA A 291 4.45 0.87 22.89
N SER A 292 4.52 2.20 22.76
CA SER A 292 3.31 3.00 22.66
C SER A 292 2.59 2.71 21.34
N VAL A 293 1.27 2.57 21.42
CA VAL A 293 0.41 2.37 20.25
C VAL A 293 -0.21 3.72 19.90
N PRO A 294 -0.11 4.19 18.64
CA PRO A 294 -0.78 5.42 18.22
C PRO A 294 -2.28 5.40 18.56
N PRO A 295 -2.87 6.53 19.02
CA PRO A 295 -4.25 6.54 19.52
C PRO A 295 -5.29 5.99 18.54
N LEU A 296 -5.22 6.37 17.26
CA LEU A 296 -6.14 5.88 16.24
C LEU A 296 -6.02 4.37 16.01
N ARG A 297 -4.80 3.82 16.01
CA ARG A 297 -4.58 2.37 15.90
C ARG A 297 -5.14 1.64 17.12
N ASN A 298 -4.87 2.15 18.32
CA ASN A 298 -5.40 1.54 19.55
C ASN A 298 -6.93 1.54 19.57
N LYS A 299 -7.57 2.66 19.21
CA LYS A 299 -9.04 2.74 19.10
C LYS A 299 -9.58 1.70 18.11
N LEU A 300 -8.95 1.57 16.95
CA LEU A 300 -9.36 0.63 15.89
C LEU A 300 -9.23 -0.83 16.35
N ASP A 301 -8.09 -1.18 16.95
CA ASP A 301 -7.82 -2.53 17.46
C ASP A 301 -8.83 -2.93 18.55
N MET A 302 -9.16 -1.99 19.45
CA MET A 302 -10.15 -2.21 20.51
C MET A 302 -11.57 -2.31 19.96
N ALA A 303 -11.96 -1.45 19.01
CA ALA A 303 -13.27 -1.52 18.39
C ALA A 303 -13.50 -2.87 17.69
N LEU A 304 -12.50 -3.34 16.93
CA LEU A 304 -12.55 -4.66 16.29
C LEU A 304 -12.63 -5.80 17.32
N LEU A 305 -11.86 -5.74 18.40
CA LEU A 305 -11.86 -6.78 19.43
C LEU A 305 -13.20 -6.88 20.16
N VAL A 306 -13.76 -5.73 20.55
CA VAL A 306 -15.06 -5.65 21.23
C VAL A 306 -16.16 -6.11 20.29
N ALA A 307 -16.12 -5.68 19.03
CA ALA A 307 -17.08 -6.06 18.00
C ALA A 307 -17.07 -7.58 17.73
N LEU A 308 -15.91 -8.25 17.78
CA LEU A 308 -15.83 -9.71 17.65
C LEU A 308 -16.32 -10.46 18.89
N ALA A 309 -16.12 -9.90 20.08
CA ALA A 309 -16.46 -10.55 21.35
C ALA A 309 -17.95 -10.45 21.71
N GLY A 310 -18.69 -9.51 21.08
CA GLY A 310 -20.13 -9.35 21.25
C GLY A 310 -20.99 -10.32 20.45
N CYS A 311 -20.39 -11.28 19.75
CA CYS A 311 -21.02 -12.16 18.77
C CYS A 311 -21.09 -13.63 19.21
#